data_AF-A0A927XCA7-F1
#
_entry.id   AF-A0A927XCA7-F1
#
_cell.length_a   1.000
_cell.length_b   1.000
_cell.length_c   1.000
_cell.angle_alpha   90.00
_cell.angle_beta   90.00
_cell.angle_gamma   90.00
#
_symmetry.space_group_name_H-M   'P 1'
#
loop_
_entity.id
_entity.type
_entity.pdbx_description
1 polymer ?
#
loop_
_entity_poly.entity_id
_entity_poly.type
_entity_poly.pdbx_seq_one_letter_code
_entity_poly.pdbx_strand_id
1 'polypeptide(L)'
;MNLDEIDIKILKENFDESLIRQIDSENVLKILKYLENNGIYYAKDLFLTSLDLFLYPLDDFIRKFEILKEKLGDDFANKLGEDSSLIEYMYSE
;
A
#
# COMPACT_ATOMS: atom_id res chain seq x y z
N MET A 1 -5.96 10.73 6.42
CA MET A 1 -6.70 9.61 5.83
C MET A 1 -7.97 9.50 6.64
N ASN A 2 -9.16 9.53 6.03
CA ASN A 2 -10.38 9.18 6.75
C ASN A 2 -10.59 7.68 6.56
N LEU A 3 -10.27 6.91 7.60
CA LEU A 3 -10.65 5.51 7.70
C LEU A 3 -12.04 5.48 8.34
N ASP A 4 -13.03 4.97 7.61
CA ASP A 4 -14.37 4.81 8.12
C ASP A 4 -14.47 3.54 8.99
N GLU A 5 -15.58 3.36 9.72
CA GLU A 5 -15.76 2.19 10.59
C GLU A 5 -15.62 0.86 9.85
N ILE A 6 -15.98 0.83 8.56
CA ILE A 6 -15.83 -0.34 7.68
C ILE A 6 -14.35 -0.65 7.45
N ASP A 7 -13.53 0.37 7.16
CA ASP A 7 -12.10 0.21 6.93
C ASP A 7 -11.41 -0.34 8.19
N ILE A 8 -11.76 0.21 9.35
CA ILE A 8 -11.23 -0.25 10.64
C ILE A 8 -11.63 -1.70 10.91
N LYS A 9 -12.86 -2.09 10.53
CA LYS A 9 -13.32 -3.47 10.69
C LYS A 9 -12.53 -4.43 9.79
N ILE A 10 -12.34 -4.07 8.52
CA ILE A 10 -11.54 -4.86 7.57
C ILE A 10 -10.11 -5.04 8.08
N LEU A 11 -9.48 -3.97 8.57
CA LEU A 11 -8.14 -4.05 9.14
C LEU A 11 -8.09 -5.02 10.33
N LYS A 12 -9.06 -4.96 11.25
CA LYS A 12 -9.13 -5.86 12.42
C LYS A 12 -9.45 -7.31 12.06
N GLU A 13 -10.08 -7.56 10.92
CA GLU A 13 -10.36 -8.91 10.42
C GLU A 13 -9.13 -9.53 9.72
N ASN A 14 -8.27 -8.70 9.11
CA ASN A 14 -7.11 -9.17 8.34
C ASN A 14 -5.77 -9.05 9.08
N PHE A 15 -5.66 -8.16 10.06
CA PHE A 15 -4.42 -7.86 10.77
C PHE A 15 -4.60 -7.81 12.29
N ASP A 16 -3.53 -8.17 13.00
CA ASP A 16 -3.47 -8.07 14.44
C ASP A 16 -3.55 -6.61 14.92
N GLU A 17 -4.15 -6.42 16.10
CA GLU A 17 -4.26 -5.09 16.71
C GLU A 17 -2.89 -4.42 16.94
N SER A 18 -1.83 -5.21 17.12
CA SER A 18 -0.46 -4.74 17.25
C SER A 18 0.08 -4.06 15.98
N LEU A 19 -0.27 -4.55 14.80
CA LEU A 19 0.09 -3.95 13.50
C LEU A 19 -0.73 -2.68 13.27
N ILE A 20 -2.03 -2.72 13.55
CA ILE A 20 -2.93 -1.57 13.40
C ILE A 20 -2.48 -0.41 14.28
N ARG A 21 -1.99 -0.68 15.50
CA ARG A 21 -1.45 0.37 16.40
C ARG A 21 -0.15 1.00 15.91
N GLN A 22 0.57 0.38 14.97
CA GLN A 22 1.79 0.92 14.39
C GLN A 22 1.51 1.87 13.21
N ILE A 23 0.25 2.00 12.79
CA ILE A 23 -0.14 2.90 11.69
C ILE A 23 0.25 4.33 12.02
N ASP A 24 1.23 4.85 11.29
CA ASP A 24 1.51 6.28 11.23
C ASP A 24 0.67 6.90 10.12
N SER A 25 -0.39 7.60 10.52
CA SER A 25 -1.32 8.26 9.60
C SER A 25 -0.63 9.28 8.67
N GLU A 26 0.45 9.92 9.12
CA GLU A 26 1.20 10.87 8.30
C GLU A 26 2.04 10.16 7.25
N ASN A 27 2.74 9.09 7.65
CA ASN A 27 3.53 8.26 6.73
C ASN A 27 2.64 7.61 5.67
N VAL A 28 1.53 6.99 6.10
CA VAL A 28 0.55 6.37 5.21
C VAL A 28 -0.03 7.40 4.24
N LEU A 29 -0.37 8.60 4.70
CA LEU A 29 -0.85 9.66 3.81
C LEU A 29 0.17 10.06 2.74
N LYS A 30 1.47 10.09 3.07
CA LYS A 30 2.53 10.37 2.09
C LYS A 30 2.66 9.24 1.08
N ILE A 31 2.57 7.97 1.53
CA ILE A 31 2.57 6.80 0.66
C ILE A 31 1.36 6.80 -0.27
N LEU A 32 0.15 7.04 0.24
CA LEU A 32 -1.07 7.10 -0.58
C LEU A 32 -0.98 8.19 -1.65
N LYS A 33 -0.53 9.40 -1.28
CA LYS A 33 -0.30 10.47 -2.25
C LYS A 33 0.73 10.09 -3.31
N TYR A 34 1.78 9.38 -2.91
CA TYR A 34 2.79 8.88 -3.85
C TYR A 34 2.18 7.92 -4.86
N LEU A 35 1.39 6.95 -4.39
CA LEU A 35 0.68 5.98 -5.22
C LEU A 35 -0.31 6.67 -6.16
N GLU A 36 -1.13 7.61 -5.66
CA GLU A 36 -2.07 8.40 -6.46
C GLU A 36 -1.35 9.18 -7.57
N ASN A 37 -0.22 9.83 -7.26
CA ASN A 37 0.59 10.55 -8.24
C ASN A 37 1.18 9.61 -9.33
N ASN A 38 1.31 8.32 -9.04
CA ASN A 38 1.73 7.28 -9.98
C ASN A 38 0.54 6.60 -10.69
N GLY A 39 -0.68 7.11 -10.55
CA GLY A 39 -1.88 6.58 -11.21
C GLY A 39 -2.59 5.45 -10.46
N ILE A 40 -2.20 5.18 -9.21
CA ILE A 40 -2.79 4.14 -8.36
C ILE A 40 -3.91 4.76 -7.50
N TYR A 41 -5.09 4.91 -8.09
CA TYR A 41 -6.25 5.49 -7.39
C TYR A 41 -6.93 4.53 -6.40
N TYR A 42 -6.61 3.23 -6.49
CA TYR A 42 -7.09 2.17 -5.58
C TYR A 42 -6.08 1.90 -4.44
N ALA A 43 -5.21 2.85 -4.14
CA ALA A 43 -4.20 2.73 -3.09
C ALA A 43 -4.80 2.45 -1.69
N LYS A 44 -6.05 2.87 -1.46
CA LYS A 44 -6.80 2.55 -0.25
C LYS A 44 -7.05 1.05 -0.11
N ASP A 45 -7.43 0.37 -1.19
CA ASP A 45 -7.69 -1.07 -1.16
C ASP A 45 -6.39 -1.84 -0.91
N LEU A 46 -5.28 -1.42 -1.53
CA LEU A 46 -3.94 -1.97 -1.28
C LEU A 46 -3.53 -1.81 0.19
N PHE A 47 -3.85 -0.66 0.81
CA PHE A 47 -3.60 -0.44 2.23
C PHE A 47 -4.39 -1.40 3.12
N LEU A 48 -5.65 -1.68 2.76
CA LEU A 48 -6.50 -2.59 3.53
C LEU A 48 -6.13 -4.05 3.37
N THR A 49 -5.44 -4.44 2.29
CA THR A 49 -5.01 -5.82 2.04
C THR A 49 -3.54 -6.07 2.37
N SER A 50 -2.70 -5.02 2.36
CA SER A 50 -1.24 -5.11 2.53
C SER A 50 -0.74 -4.07 3.53
N LEU A 51 -1.41 -3.94 4.68
CA LEU A 51 -1.15 -2.93 5.71
C LEU A 51 0.33 -2.83 6.08
N ASP A 52 1.00 -3.96 6.21
CA ASP A 52 2.38 -4.05 6.66
C ASP A 52 3.36 -3.36 5.71
N LEU A 53 3.09 -3.33 4.39
CA LEU A 53 3.87 -2.52 3.45
C LEU A 53 3.77 -1.03 3.78
N PHE A 54 2.60 -0.57 4.22
CA PHE A 54 2.37 0.84 4.52
C PHE A 54 2.92 1.25 5.90
N LEU A 55 3.46 0.29 6.66
CA LEU A 55 4.22 0.54 7.89
C LEU A 55 5.70 0.81 7.61
N TYR A 56 6.21 0.54 6.39
CA TYR A 56 7.57 0.92 6.04
C TYR A 56 7.75 2.43 6.09
N PRO A 57 8.96 2.92 6.45
CA PRO A 57 9.34 4.30 6.21
C PRO A 57 9.07 4.68 4.76
N LEU A 58 8.57 5.90 4.53
CA LEU A 58 8.24 6.40 3.20
C LEU A 58 9.32 6.12 2.15
N ASP A 59 10.59 6.37 2.49
CA ASP A 59 11.72 6.19 1.57
C ASP A 59 11.92 4.72 1.20
N ASP A 60 11.74 3.80 2.15
CA ASP A 60 11.84 2.36 1.92
C ASP A 60 10.69 1.85 1.07
N PHE A 61 9.47 2.33 1.33
CA PHE A 61 8.29 2.03 0.51
C PHE A 61 8.52 2.48 -0.93
N ILE A 62 8.92 3.75 -1.13
CA ILE A 62 9.15 4.32 -2.46
C ILE A 62 10.23 3.52 -3.19
N ARG A 63 11.34 3.20 -2.53
CA ARG A 63 12.42 2.41 -3.16
C ARG A 63 11.92 1.05 -3.65
N LYS A 64 11.17 0.33 -2.82
CA LYS A 64 10.58 -0.97 -3.19
C LYS A 64 9.55 -0.82 -4.31
N PHE A 65 8.75 0.25 -4.29
CA PHE A 65 7.74 0.51 -5.30
C PHE A 65 8.33 0.88 -6.67
N GLU A 66 9.45 1.61 -6.70
CA GLU A 66 10.16 1.87 -7.96
C GLU A 66 10.70 0.59 -8.58
N ILE A 67 11.23 -0.34 -7.78
CA ILE A 67 11.65 -1.66 -8.27
C ILE A 67 10.44 -2.44 -8.81
N LEU A 68 9.30 -2.38 -8.13
CA LEU A 68 8.05 -2.97 -8.63
C LEU A 68 7.65 -2.37 -9.99
N LYS A 69 7.71 -1.04 -10.13
CA LYS A 69 7.42 -0.37 -11.40
C LYS A 69 8.34 -0.83 -12.52
N GLU A 70 9.64 -0.95 -12.27
CA GLU A 70 10.59 -1.46 -13.24
C GLU A 70 10.26 -2.90 -13.67
N LYS A 71 9.85 -3.75 -12.72
CA LYS A 71 9.44 -5.15 -13.01
C LYS A 71 8.13 -5.22 -13.82
N LEU A 72 7.15 -4.39 -13.49
CA LEU A 72 5.84 -4.39 -14.15
C LEU A 72 5.83 -3.63 -15.49
N GLY A 73 6.78 -2.72 -15.69
CA GLY A 73 6.93 -1.90 -16.89
C GLY A 73 5.97 -0.71 -16.92
N ASP A 74 5.87 -0.05 -18.08
CA ASP A 74 5.11 1.19 -18.26
C ASP A 74 3.61 1.09 -17.88
N ASP A 75 3.05 -0.12 -17.91
CA ASP A 75 1.65 -0.41 -17.62
C ASP A 75 1.42 -0.91 -16.17
N PHE A 76 2.36 -0.63 -15.26
CA PHE A 76 2.31 -1.11 -13.88
C PHE A 76 0.99 -0.76 -13.17
N ALA A 77 0.44 0.43 -13.42
CA ALA A 77 -0.75 0.91 -12.74
C ALA A 77 -2.00 0.09 -13.11
N ASN A 78 -2.14 -0.31 -14.37
CA ASN A 78 -3.24 -1.17 -14.81
C ASN A 78 -3.02 -2.60 -14.33
N LYS A 79 -1.80 -3.14 -14.48
CA LYS A 79 -1.48 -4.50 -14.01
C LYS A 79 -1.72 -4.68 -12.52
N LEU A 80 -1.26 -3.74 -11.70
CA LEU A 80 -1.45 -3.76 -10.25
C LEU A 80 -2.94 -3.60 -9.87
N GLY A 81 -3.75 -3.00 -10.75
CA GLY A 81 -5.18 -2.82 -10.53
C GLY A 81 -5.99 -4.06 -10.93
N GLU A 82 -5.55 -4.75 -11.98
CA GLU A 82 -6.08 -6.06 -12.39
C GLU A 82 -5.69 -7.16 -11.40
N ASP A 83 -4.46 -7.10 -10.88
CA ASP A 83 -3.90 -8.07 -9.95
C ASP A 83 -3.16 -7.38 -8.80
N SER A 84 -3.87 -7.15 -7.70
CA SER A 84 -3.31 -6.55 -6.49
C SER A 84 -2.25 -7.43 -5.80
N SER A 85 -2.20 -8.74 -6.09
CA SER A 85 -1.18 -9.64 -5.53
C SER A 85 0.22 -9.31 -6.04
N LEU A 86 0.34 -8.57 -7.15
CA LEU A 86 1.63 -8.09 -7.67
C LEU A 86 2.35 -7.16 -6.68
N ILE A 87 1.63 -6.54 -5.73
CA ILE A 87 2.27 -5.73 -4.69
C ILE A 87 3.19 -6.56 -3.79
N GLU A 88 2.97 -7.86 -3.68
CA GLU A 88 3.78 -8.77 -2.87
C GLU A 88 5.23 -8.87 -3.37
N TYR A 89 5.52 -8.51 -4.63
CA TYR A 89 6.89 -8.42 -5.11
C TYR A 89 7.74 -7.42 -4.31
N MET A 90 7.12 -6.46 -3.61
CA MET A 90 7.80 -5.56 -2.69
C MET A 90 8.41 -6.25 -1.46
N TYR A 91 7.98 -7.49 -1.14
CA TYR A 91 8.57 -8.29 -0.07
C TYR A 91 9.85 -9.02 -0.47
N SER A 92 10.04 -9.25 -1.77
CA SER A 92 11.13 -10.09 -2.29
C SER A 92 12.43 -9.32 -2.55
N GLU A 93 12.45 -8.00 -2.32
CA GLU A 93 13.56 -7.07 -2.61
C GLU A 93 13.88 -6.19 -1.39
#